data_AF-A0A822XV24-F1
#
_entry.id   AF-A0A822XV24-F1
#
_cell.length_a   1.000
_cell.length_b   1.000
_cell.length_c   1.000
_cell.angle_alpha   90.00
_cell.angle_beta   90.00
_cell.angle_gamma   90.00
#
_symmetry.space_group_name_H-M   'P 1'
#
loop_
_entity.id
_entity.type
_entity.pdbx_description
1 polymer ?
#
loop_
_entity_poly.entity_id
_entity_poly.type
_entity_poly.pdbx_seq_one_letter_code
_entity_poly.pdbx_strand_id
1 'polypeptide(L)'
;MAVTVVLWILLSNISNKLEALTAKKNYPFRGVQGMCDTEKSASHAASISGYVDVPSNLMENELLKAVAMQPVSVAIGASSNDFLFYSTGVFTGECGTDLNHAVTVVGYGTSEEGMKYWLLKNSWGTQWGDKGYMRIGPFVL
;
A
#
# COMPACT_ATOMS: atom_id res chain seq x y z
N MET A 1 3.57 -0.85 -15.44
CA MET A 1 4.12 -1.09 -14.09
C MET A 1 3.27 -2.17 -13.43
N ALA A 2 3.86 -3.13 -12.71
CA ALA A 2 3.11 -4.19 -12.06
C ALA A 2 2.70 -3.73 -10.66
N VAL A 3 1.48 -3.23 -10.52
CA VAL A 3 0.89 -3.00 -9.20
C VAL A 3 0.34 -4.35 -8.74
N THR A 4 1.06 -5.02 -7.85
CA THR A 4 0.49 -6.16 -7.12
C THR A 4 -0.44 -5.59 -6.06
N VAL A 5 -1.75 -5.80 -6.23
CA VAL A 5 -2.80 -5.20 -5.41
C VAL A 5 -3.43 -6.27 -4.54
N VAL A 6 -3.78 -5.88 -3.32
CA VAL A 6 -4.63 -6.67 -2.43
C VAL A 6 -5.99 -5.99 -2.36
N LEU A 7 -6.91 -6.34 -3.27
CA LEU A 7 -8.32 -5.93 -3.21
C LEU A 7 -9.19 -7.08 -2.66
N TRP A 8 -10.15 -6.77 -1.78
CA TRP A 8 -11.22 -7.70 -1.40
C TRP A 8 -12.39 -7.58 -2.38
N ILE A 9 -12.85 -8.70 -2.92
CA ILE A 9 -14.22 -8.86 -3.43
C ILE A 9 -14.77 -10.18 -2.88
N LEU A 10 -15.95 -10.10 -2.28
CA LEU A 10 -16.80 -11.24 -1.97
C LEU A 10 -17.26 -11.88 -3.29
N LEU A 11 -16.53 -12.89 -3.77
CA LEU A 11 -17.10 -13.85 -4.70
C LEU A 11 -16.76 -15.26 -4.23
N SER A 12 -17.84 -15.97 -3.93
CA SER A 12 -17.91 -17.40 -3.63
C SER A 12 -17.07 -18.23 -4.60
N ASN A 13 -16.33 -19.19 -4.05
CA ASN A 13 -15.61 -20.30 -4.72
C ASN A 13 -14.17 -20.06 -5.19
N ILE A 14 -13.26 -19.78 -4.25
CA ILE A 14 -11.84 -20.18 -4.41
C ILE A 14 -11.45 -21.04 -3.22
N SER A 15 -11.29 -22.33 -3.47
CA SER A 15 -10.79 -23.33 -2.53
C SER A 15 -9.28 -23.18 -2.36
N ASN A 16 -8.85 -22.33 -1.45
CA ASN A 16 -7.60 -22.45 -0.70
C ASN A 16 -7.77 -21.59 0.56
N LYS A 17 -7.69 -22.21 1.73
CA LYS A 17 -7.91 -21.57 3.02
C LYS A 17 -6.89 -20.44 3.21
N LEU A 18 -7.29 -19.20 2.99
CA LEU A 18 -6.44 -18.04 3.25
C LEU A 18 -6.19 -17.92 4.75
N GLU A 19 -4.94 -17.65 5.10
CA GLU A 19 -4.46 -17.69 6.48
C GLU A 19 -5.02 -16.53 7.31
N ALA A 20 -5.30 -16.80 8.58
CA ALA A 20 -5.74 -15.80 9.53
C ALA A 20 -4.55 -15.07 10.15
N LEU A 21 -4.72 -13.78 10.43
CA LEU A 21 -3.69 -12.92 11.02
C LEU A 21 -4.00 -12.67 12.50
N THR A 22 -2.96 -12.69 13.32
CA THR A 22 -3.01 -12.31 14.74
C THR A 22 -2.80 -10.80 14.92
N ALA A 23 -3.25 -10.25 16.04
CA ALA A 23 -3.08 -8.84 16.33
C ALA A 23 -1.62 -8.49 16.66
N LYS A 24 -1.16 -7.28 16.31
CA LYS A 24 0.17 -6.76 16.68
C LYS A 24 0.48 -6.89 18.18
N LYS A 25 -0.53 -6.76 19.04
CA LYS A 25 -0.41 -6.92 20.50
C LYS A 25 0.09 -8.34 20.86
N ASN A 26 -0.33 -9.35 20.11
CA ASN A 26 0.00 -10.74 20.35
C ASN A 26 1.33 -11.12 19.68
N TYR A 27 1.60 -10.57 18.48
CA TYR A 27 2.81 -10.82 17.71
C TYR A 27 3.50 -9.51 17.32
N PRO A 28 4.29 -8.90 18.23
CA PRO A 28 4.92 -7.60 17.98
C PRO A 28 6.05 -7.70 16.95
N PHE A 29 6.18 -6.64 16.14
CA PHE A 29 7.25 -6.50 15.15
C PHE A 29 8.62 -6.42 15.81
N ARG A 30 9.59 -7.18 15.29
CA ARG A 30 10.97 -7.24 15.81
C ARG A 30 12.03 -6.63 14.91
N GLY A 31 11.69 -6.22 13.69
CA GLY A 31 12.66 -5.72 12.71
C GLY A 31 13.60 -6.78 12.12
N VAL A 32 13.48 -8.04 12.55
CA VAL A 32 14.30 -9.17 12.09
C VAL A 32 13.43 -10.40 11.93
N GLN A 33 13.75 -11.24 10.94
CA GLN A 33 13.10 -12.53 10.78
C GLN A 33 13.54 -13.48 11.90
N GLY A 34 12.56 -14.12 12.55
CA GLY A 34 12.79 -15.17 13.54
C GLY A 34 12.04 -16.43 13.17
N MET A 35 12.09 -17.44 14.04
CA MET A 35 11.26 -18.62 13.89
C MET A 35 9.78 -18.28 14.10
N CYS A 36 8.90 -18.96 13.36
CA CYS A 36 7.45 -18.81 13.49
C CYS A 36 6.99 -19.30 14.87
N ASP A 37 6.38 -18.40 15.64
CA ASP A 37 5.79 -18.71 16.94
C ASP A 37 4.31 -19.08 16.75
N THR A 38 4.05 -20.40 16.66
CA THR A 38 2.73 -20.94 16.33
C THR A 38 1.69 -20.71 17.43
N GLU A 39 2.12 -20.58 18.68
CA GLU A 39 1.22 -20.26 19.80
C GLU A 39 0.69 -18.83 19.68
N LYS A 40 1.57 -17.88 19.34
CA LYS A 40 1.16 -16.48 19.13
C LYS A 40 0.34 -16.29 17.86
N SER A 41 0.63 -17.05 16.80
CA SER A 41 -0.12 -16.97 15.55
C SER A 41 -1.53 -17.57 15.65
N ALA A 42 -1.76 -18.53 16.56
CA ALA A 42 -3.06 -19.18 16.75
C ALA A 42 -4.17 -18.25 17.27
N SER A 43 -3.82 -17.09 17.85
CA SER A 43 -4.81 -16.07 18.27
C SER A 43 -5.27 -15.23 17.08
N HIS A 44 -6.20 -15.77 16.28
CA HIS A 44 -6.72 -15.09 15.10
C HIS A 44 -7.50 -13.82 15.45
N ALA A 45 -7.14 -12.70 14.81
CA ALA A 45 -7.79 -11.40 14.93
C ALA A 45 -8.53 -10.98 13.66
N ALA A 46 -8.07 -11.43 12.48
CA ALA A 46 -8.72 -11.19 11.20
C ALA A 46 -8.43 -12.33 10.22
N SER A 47 -9.30 -12.52 9.24
CA SER A 47 -9.12 -13.45 8.12
C SER A 47 -9.61 -12.82 6.83
N ILE A 48 -9.01 -13.19 5.70
CA ILE A 48 -9.44 -12.72 4.37
C ILE A 48 -10.08 -13.85 3.59
N SER A 49 -11.09 -13.53 2.78
CA SER A 49 -11.70 -14.50 1.86
C SER A 49 -10.99 -14.58 0.51
N GLY A 50 -10.18 -13.58 0.16
CA GLY A 50 -9.53 -13.47 -1.14
C GLY A 50 -8.62 -12.25 -1.23
N TYR A 51 -7.85 -12.21 -2.32
CA TYR A 51 -7.24 -11.01 -2.86
C TYR A 51 -7.38 -11.02 -4.38
N VAL A 52 -7.37 -9.85 -5.00
CA VAL A 52 -7.31 -9.69 -6.46
C VAL A 52 -6.40 -8.55 -6.85
N ASP A 53 -5.66 -8.74 -7.93
CA ASP A 53 -4.82 -7.71 -8.54
C ASP A 53 -5.69 -6.72 -9.35
N VAL A 54 -5.32 -5.44 -9.31
CA VAL A 54 -5.92 -4.43 -10.18
C VAL A 54 -5.32 -4.60 -11.58
N PRO A 55 -6.15 -4.75 -12.63
CA PRO A 55 -5.65 -4.93 -13.98
C PRO A 55 -4.73 -3.78 -14.42
N SER A 56 -3.51 -4.12 -14.85
CA SER A 56 -2.48 -3.16 -15.22
C SER A 56 -2.75 -2.42 -16.53
N ASN A 57 -3.69 -2.89 -17.34
CA ASN A 57 -4.03 -2.34 -18.65
C ASN A 57 -5.00 -1.14 -18.60
N LEU A 58 -5.60 -0.83 -17.44
CA LEU A 58 -6.55 0.27 -17.23
C LEU A 58 -6.30 0.97 -15.87
N MET A 59 -5.02 1.07 -15.50
CA MET A 59 -4.59 1.14 -14.10
C MET A 59 -5.14 2.33 -13.31
N GLU A 60 -5.18 3.53 -13.88
CA GLU A 60 -5.61 4.72 -13.13
C GLU A 60 -7.09 4.67 -12.71
N ASN A 61 -8.00 4.38 -13.65
CA ASN A 61 -9.45 4.35 -13.36
C ASN A 61 -9.84 3.17 -12.47
N GLU A 62 -9.23 2.00 -12.69
CA GLU A 62 -9.51 0.83 -11.85
C GLU A 62 -8.89 0.98 -10.46
N LEU A 63 -7.71 1.60 -10.35
CA LEU A 63 -7.11 1.93 -9.05
C LEU A 63 -7.95 3.00 -8.33
N LEU A 64 -8.51 3.99 -9.03
CA LEU A 64 -9.41 4.98 -8.43
C LEU A 64 -10.63 4.30 -7.80
N LYS A 65 -11.28 3.38 -8.55
CA LYS A 65 -12.39 2.58 -8.04
C LYS A 65 -11.98 1.73 -6.85
N ALA A 66 -10.83 1.05 -6.93
CA ALA A 66 -10.33 0.21 -5.85
C ALA A 66 -10.06 1.00 -4.57
N VAL A 67 -9.37 2.14 -4.70
CA VAL A 67 -9.02 3.03 -3.57
C VAL A 67 -10.25 3.68 -2.95
N ALA A 68 -11.28 3.98 -3.76
CA ALA A 68 -12.56 4.48 -3.26
C ALA A 68 -13.28 3.46 -2.37
N MET A 69 -13.03 2.16 -2.57
CA MET A 69 -13.63 1.08 -1.79
C MET A 69 -12.80 0.73 -0.53
N GLN A 70 -11.48 0.74 -0.63
CA GLN A 70 -10.57 0.35 0.44
C GLN A 70 -9.12 0.79 0.19
N PRO A 71 -8.25 0.77 1.22
CA PRO A 71 -6.81 0.90 1.00
C PRO A 71 -6.26 -0.18 0.05
N VAL A 72 -5.31 0.21 -0.80
CA VAL A 72 -4.71 -0.64 -1.84
C VAL A 72 -3.19 -0.68 -1.65
N SER A 73 -2.63 -1.89 -1.54
CA SER A 73 -1.17 -2.09 -1.58
C SER A 73 -0.64 -1.83 -2.99
N VAL A 74 0.48 -1.10 -3.10
CA VAL A 74 1.15 -0.81 -4.38
C VAL A 74 2.68 -0.92 -4.22
N ALA A 75 3.36 -1.28 -5.32
CA ALA A 75 4.81 -1.26 -5.42
C ALA A 75 5.26 0.01 -6.18
N ILE A 76 6.31 0.66 -5.69
CA ILE A 76 6.89 1.88 -6.27
C ILE A 76 8.42 1.81 -6.28
N GLY A 77 9.05 2.59 -7.15
CA GLY A 77 10.48 2.87 -7.09
C GLY A 77 10.76 4.01 -6.11
N ALA A 78 11.46 3.71 -5.01
CA ALA A 78 11.71 4.65 -3.91
C ALA A 78 13.19 5.02 -3.74
N SER A 79 14.02 4.81 -4.76
CA SER A 79 15.47 5.02 -4.70
C SER A 79 15.93 6.46 -4.96
N SER A 80 15.07 7.33 -5.50
CA SER A 80 15.48 8.69 -5.85
C SER A 80 15.70 9.55 -4.61
N ASN A 81 16.67 10.46 -4.66
CA ASN A 81 16.92 11.40 -3.56
C ASN A 81 15.68 12.23 -3.24
N ASP A 82 14.92 12.64 -4.26
CA ASP A 82 13.69 13.40 -4.09
C ASP A 82 12.66 12.60 -3.27
N PHE A 83 12.57 11.28 -3.48
CA PHE A 83 11.69 10.42 -2.69
C PHE A 83 12.19 10.28 -1.25
N LEU A 84 13.49 9.98 -1.07
CA LEU A 84 14.11 9.78 0.24
C LEU A 84 13.96 11.01 1.14
N PHE A 85 14.12 12.22 0.57
CA PHE A 85 14.04 13.49 1.31
C PHE A 85 12.69 14.20 1.21
N TYR A 86 11.64 13.53 0.70
CA TYR A 86 10.30 14.09 0.67
C TYR A 86 9.84 14.52 2.08
N SER A 87 9.23 15.71 2.14
CA SER A 87 8.70 16.28 3.38
C SER A 87 7.23 16.69 3.25
N THR A 88 6.87 17.55 2.29
CA THR A 88 5.49 18.03 2.12
C THR A 88 5.17 18.29 0.65
N GLY A 89 3.94 18.76 0.36
CA GLY A 89 3.49 19.05 -1.00
C GLY A 89 3.07 17.82 -1.79
N VAL A 90 2.73 18.02 -3.07
CA VAL A 90 2.53 16.94 -4.04
C VAL A 90 3.88 16.61 -4.65
N PHE A 91 4.35 15.38 -4.46
CA PHE A 91 5.56 14.85 -5.07
C PHE A 91 5.33 14.67 -6.57
N THR A 92 6.12 15.37 -7.37
CA THR A 92 6.11 15.32 -8.84
C THR A 92 7.46 14.85 -9.41
N GLY A 93 8.34 14.34 -8.55
CA GLY A 93 9.63 13.79 -8.98
C GLY A 93 9.48 12.46 -9.72
N GLU A 94 10.56 12.01 -10.35
CA GLU A 94 10.54 10.73 -11.07
C GLU A 94 10.41 9.55 -10.10
N CYS A 95 9.44 8.69 -10.40
CA CYS A 95 9.36 7.34 -9.86
C CYS A 95 10.07 6.40 -10.84
N GLY A 96 11.19 5.84 -10.44
CA GLY A 96 11.90 4.87 -11.27
C GLY A 96 11.04 3.64 -11.59
N THR A 97 11.34 2.95 -12.68
CA THR A 97 10.67 1.69 -13.05
C THR A 97 11.13 0.51 -12.21
N ASP A 98 12.23 0.66 -11.47
CA ASP A 98 12.78 -0.33 -10.55
C ASP A 98 11.96 -0.36 -9.26
N LEU A 99 10.88 -1.15 -9.28
CA LEU A 99 10.00 -1.33 -8.14
C LEU A 99 10.74 -2.03 -7.01
N ASN A 100 10.95 -1.32 -5.90
CA ASN A 100 11.74 -1.82 -4.77
C ASN A 100 11.12 -1.54 -3.40
N HIS A 101 9.98 -0.85 -3.34
CA HIS A 101 9.34 -0.49 -2.10
C HIS A 101 7.82 -0.68 -2.17
N ALA A 102 7.24 -1.23 -1.10
CA ALA A 102 5.82 -1.46 -0.98
C ALA A 102 5.19 -0.41 -0.05
N VAL A 103 4.12 0.23 -0.51
CA VAL A 103 3.36 1.25 0.23
C VAL A 103 1.86 0.97 0.11
N THR A 104 1.05 1.73 0.85
CA THR A 104 -0.41 1.63 0.78
C THR A 104 -1.02 2.92 0.28
N VAL A 105 -1.75 2.88 -0.82
CA VAL A 105 -2.64 3.98 -1.23
C VAL A 105 -3.86 3.96 -0.31
N VAL A 106 -4.08 5.04 0.41
CA VAL A 106 -5.18 5.19 1.37
C VAL A 106 -6.22 6.23 0.94
N GLY A 107 -6.01 6.87 -0.19
CA GLY A 107 -6.92 7.87 -0.75
C GLY A 107 -6.34 8.58 -1.96
N TYR A 108 -7.09 9.54 -2.47
CA TYR A 108 -6.69 10.44 -3.56
C TYR A 108 -7.39 11.79 -3.39
N GLY A 109 -6.92 12.81 -4.10
CA GLY A 109 -7.51 14.14 -4.04
C GLY A 109 -6.98 15.10 -5.08
N THR A 110 -7.27 16.37 -4.88
CA THR A 110 -6.77 17.49 -5.68
C THR A 110 -6.20 18.53 -4.74
N SER A 111 -4.99 19.02 -5.03
CA SER A 111 -4.35 20.08 -4.25
C SER A 111 -5.01 21.43 -4.48
N GLU A 112 -4.66 22.44 -3.69
CA GLU A 112 -5.18 23.80 -3.84
C GLU A 112 -4.81 24.41 -5.20
N GLU A 113 -3.67 24.00 -5.76
CA GLU A 113 -3.17 24.39 -7.08
C GLU A 113 -3.80 23.56 -8.23
N GLY A 114 -4.76 22.68 -7.93
CA GLY A 114 -5.46 21.87 -8.92
C GLY A 114 -4.74 20.58 -9.31
N MET A 115 -3.66 20.18 -8.63
CA MET A 115 -2.93 18.96 -8.95
C MET A 115 -3.58 17.72 -8.32
N LYS A 116 -3.93 16.74 -9.16
CA LYS A 116 -4.43 15.44 -8.71
C LYS A 116 -3.32 14.63 -8.04
N TYR A 117 -3.62 13.93 -6.95
CA TYR A 117 -2.64 13.11 -6.24
C TYR A 117 -3.23 11.82 -5.66
N TRP A 118 -2.38 10.82 -5.47
CA TRP A 118 -2.60 9.69 -4.58
C TRP A 118 -2.05 10.01 -3.19
N LEU A 119 -2.76 9.59 -2.14
CA LEU A 119 -2.30 9.67 -0.76
C LEU A 119 -1.73 8.31 -0.34
N LEU A 120 -0.42 8.26 -0.16
CA LEU A 120 0.33 7.08 0.24
C LEU A 120 0.61 7.10 1.74
N LYS A 121 0.47 5.94 2.39
CA LYS A 121 0.98 5.65 3.72
C LYS A 121 2.28 4.87 3.61
N ASN A 122 3.34 5.37 4.23
CA ASN A 122 4.66 4.74 4.25
C ASN A 122 4.93 4.03 5.60
N SER A 123 5.99 3.23 5.65
CA SER A 123 6.45 2.45 6.81
C SER A 123 7.72 3.01 7.46
N TRP A 124 8.17 4.21 7.09
CA TRP A 124 9.40 4.85 7.58
C TRP A 124 9.20 5.78 8.80
N GLY A 125 8.07 5.63 9.49
CA GLY A 125 7.75 6.43 10.67
C GLY A 125 7.23 7.83 10.34
N THR A 126 6.86 8.57 11.40
CA THR A 126 6.16 9.87 11.26
C THR A 126 7.09 11.06 11.01
N GLN A 127 8.41 10.86 11.09
CA GLN A 127 9.39 11.91 10.82
C GLN A 127 9.67 12.08 9.32
N TRP A 128 9.34 11.08 8.51
CA TRP A 128 9.45 11.13 7.06
C TRP A 128 8.15 11.66 6.45
N GLY A 129 8.25 12.49 5.42
CA GLY A 129 7.10 13.03 4.71
C GLY A 129 6.14 13.81 5.60
N ASP A 130 4.88 13.87 5.17
CA ASP A 130 3.81 14.53 5.92
C ASP A 130 3.27 13.55 6.96
N LYS A 131 3.95 13.49 8.12
CA LYS A 131 3.61 12.59 9.24
C LYS A 131 3.59 11.11 8.83
N GLY A 132 4.49 10.70 7.93
CA GLY A 132 4.58 9.33 7.40
C GLY A 132 3.77 9.10 6.13
N TYR A 133 3.14 10.14 5.59
CA TYR A 133 2.37 10.09 4.35
C TYR A 133 3.06 10.86 3.23
N MET A 134 2.69 10.54 1.99
CA MET A 134 3.11 11.26 0.80
C MET A 134 1.91 11.48 -0.12
N ARG A 135 1.81 12.69 -0.67
CA ARG A 135 0.96 12.95 -1.83
C ARG A 135 1.81 12.83 -3.09
N ILE A 136 1.42 12.00 -4.05
CA ILE A 136 2.17 11.77 -5.29
C ILE A 136 1.29 12.04 -6.53
N GLY A 137 1.81 12.75 -7.53
CA GLY A 137 1.04 13.11 -8.72
C GLY A 137 1.86 13.82 -9.82
N PRO A 138 1.21 14.25 -10.91
CA PRO A 138 -0.19 14.00 -11.25
C PRO A 138 -0.37 12.57 -11.76
N PHE A 139 -1.35 11.83 -11.20
CA PHE A 139 -1.66 10.40 -11.47
C PHE A 139 -0.58 9.65 -12.27
N VAL A 140 0.49 9.24 -11.56
CA VAL A 140 1.71 8.65 -12.14
C VAL A 140 1.76 7.13 -12.03
N LEU A 141 0.61 6.47 -11.81
CA LEU A 141 0.53 5.02 -11.70
C LEU A 141 -0.02 4.42 -12.99
#